data_AF-A0A1G5RHS5-F1
#
_entry.id   AF-A0A1G5RHS5-F1
#
_cell.length_a   1.000
_cell.length_b   1.000
_cell.length_c   1.000
_cell.angle_alpha   90.00
_cell.angle_beta   90.00
_cell.angle_gamma   90.00
#
_symmetry.space_group_name_H-M   'P 1'
#
loop_
_entity.id
_entity.type
_entity.pdbx_description
1 polymer ?
#
loop_
_entity_poly.entity_id
_entity_poly.type
_entity_poly.pdbx_seq_one_letter_code
_entity_poly.pdbx_strand_id
1 'polypeptide(L)'
;MTFELIGNGGVQNYDETFALINRGYGPDQFKTGQWFETTDEMFDYFLEILPPRHLTGSAFMMCEPSTCTLSNAFVQVGKRFFCLTVEHAGAVTFSETVSAFRALINEGA
;
A
#
# COMPACT_ATOMS: atom_id res chain seq x y z
N MET A 1 -15.40 -0.37 1.77
CA MET A 1 -14.17 -1.19 1.77
C MET A 1 -13.75 -1.38 3.22
N THR A 2 -13.25 -2.57 3.58
CA THR A 2 -12.70 -2.85 4.91
C THR A 2 -11.18 -2.81 4.82
N PHE A 3 -10.53 -2.24 5.83
CA PHE A 3 -9.07 -2.23 5.94
C PHE A 3 -8.60 -3.25 6.97
N GLU A 4 -7.61 -4.06 6.59
CA GLU A 4 -7.08 -5.15 7.41
C GLU A 4 -5.58 -4.93 7.63
N LEU A 5 -5.19 -4.74 8.89
CA LEU A 5 -3.78 -4.68 9.25
C LEU A 5 -3.16 -6.08 9.13
N ILE A 6 -2.05 -6.20 8.42
CA ILE A 6 -1.26 -7.43 8.31
C ILE A 6 0.15 -7.23 8.91
N GLY A 7 0.84 -8.33 9.19
CA GLY A 7 2.14 -8.31 9.85
C GLY A 7 2.04 -8.24 11.38
N ASN A 8 3.07 -7.72 12.04
CA ASN A 8 3.16 -7.69 13.51
C ASN A 8 2.55 -6.42 14.15
N GLY A 9 1.99 -5.52 13.34
CA GLY A 9 1.42 -4.24 13.78
C GLY A 9 2.42 -3.13 14.08
N GLY A 10 3.73 -3.38 13.91
CA GLY A 10 4.78 -2.36 13.94
C GLY A 10 5.15 -1.83 12.56
N VAL A 11 6.16 -0.95 12.53
CA VAL A 11 6.77 -0.45 11.30
C VAL A 11 7.68 -1.54 10.72
N GLN A 12 7.38 -1.95 9.48
CA GLN A 12 8.12 -3.02 8.80
C GLN A 12 9.38 -2.46 8.14
N ASN A 13 10.53 -3.05 8.45
CA ASN A 13 11.81 -2.70 7.81
C ASN A 13 11.91 -3.25 6.37
N TYR A 14 13.10 -3.16 5.78
CA TYR A 14 13.35 -3.64 4.41
C TYR A 14 12.95 -5.11 4.20
N ASP A 15 13.51 -6.03 4.99
CA ASP A 15 13.27 -7.47 4.83
C ASP A 15 11.81 -7.84 5.11
N GLU A 16 11.20 -7.23 6.12
CA GLU A 16 9.81 -7.45 6.50
C GLU A 16 8.85 -6.92 5.42
N THR A 17 9.14 -5.75 4.84
CA THR A 17 8.35 -5.16 3.75
C THR A 17 8.37 -6.07 2.53
N PHE A 18 9.54 -6.57 2.13
CA PHE A 18 9.65 -7.51 1.01
C PHE A 18 8.96 -8.84 1.30
N ALA A 19 9.08 -9.37 2.53
CA ALA A 19 8.39 -10.59 2.92
C ALA A 19 6.87 -10.44 2.84
N LEU A 20 6.32 -9.30 3.27
CA LEU A 20 4.89 -9.03 3.21
C LEU A 20 4.40 -8.79 1.78
N ILE A 21 5.11 -8.03 0.96
CA ILE A 21 4.73 -7.79 -0.44
C ILE A 21 4.77 -9.09 -1.26
N ASN A 22 5.70 -10.00 -0.93
CA ASN A 22 5.87 -11.29 -1.61
C ASN A 22 5.28 -12.48 -0.82
N ARG A 23 4.32 -12.25 0.08
CA ARG A 23 3.71 -13.28 0.96
C ARG A 23 2.89 -14.36 0.22
N GLY A 24 2.89 -14.33 -1.10
CA GLY A 24 2.09 -15.19 -1.98
C GLY A 24 1.00 -14.42 -2.70
N TYR A 25 0.38 -15.09 -3.67
CA TYR A 25 -0.57 -14.49 -4.61
C TYR A 25 -1.94 -15.19 -4.63
N GLY A 26 -2.14 -16.14 -3.70
CA GLY A 26 -3.43 -16.81 -3.54
C GLY A 26 -4.49 -15.87 -2.97
N PRO A 27 -5.79 -16.13 -3.24
CA PRO A 27 -6.89 -15.32 -2.73
C PRO A 27 -6.96 -15.28 -1.20
N ASP A 28 -6.40 -16.28 -0.52
CA ASP A 28 -6.32 -16.32 0.95
C ASP A 28 -5.16 -15.49 1.51
N GLN A 29 -4.18 -15.13 0.67
CA GLN A 29 -2.94 -14.47 1.06
C GLN A 29 -2.91 -12.98 0.69
N PHE A 30 -3.63 -12.60 -0.37
CA PHE A 30 -3.57 -11.25 -0.94
C PHE A 30 -4.98 -10.73 -1.27
N LYS A 31 -5.42 -9.70 -0.55
CA LYS A 31 -6.78 -9.13 -0.64
C LYS A 31 -6.75 -7.60 -0.63
N THR A 32 -7.70 -6.98 -1.33
CA THR A 32 -7.86 -5.53 -1.33
C THR A 32 -8.12 -5.00 0.08
N GLY A 33 -7.49 -3.89 0.44
CA GLY A 33 -7.62 -3.25 1.75
C GLY A 33 -6.64 -3.77 2.82
N GLN A 34 -5.84 -4.79 2.51
CA GLN A 34 -4.75 -5.21 3.40
C GLN A 34 -3.64 -4.16 3.44
N TRP A 35 -3.13 -3.84 4.63
CA TRP A 35 -2.13 -2.80 4.79
C TRP A 35 -1.15 -3.09 5.94
N PHE A 36 0.02 -2.45 5.86
CA PHE A 36 1.00 -2.40 6.94
C PHE A 36 1.76 -1.09 6.90
N GLU A 37 2.32 -0.68 8.03
CA GLU A 37 3.21 0.49 8.12
C GLU A 37 4.64 0.09 7.73
N THR A 38 5.33 0.95 7.00
CA THR A 38 6.71 0.76 6.55
C THR A 38 7.49 2.05 6.75
N THR A 39 8.77 2.05 6.38
CA THR A 39 9.65 3.21 6.55
C THR A 39 9.55 4.18 5.36
N ASP A 40 10.10 5.38 5.54
CA ASP A 40 10.28 6.35 4.45
C ASP A 40 11.24 5.83 3.39
N GLU A 41 12.31 5.12 3.79
CA GLU A 41 13.26 4.55 2.83
C GLU A 41 12.60 3.55 1.88
N MET A 42 11.63 2.76 2.36
CA MET A 42 10.87 1.85 1.51
C MET A 42 9.93 2.59 0.57
N PHE A 43 9.29 3.68 1.04
CA PHE A 43 8.45 4.52 0.20
C PHE A 43 9.26 5.11 -0.97
N ASP A 44 10.42 5.70 -0.68
CA ASP A 44 11.29 6.29 -1.69
C ASP A 44 11.87 5.24 -2.63
N TYR A 45 12.33 4.09 -2.09
CA TYR A 45 12.82 2.97 -2.90
C TYR A 45 11.81 2.56 -3.99
N PHE A 46 10.55 2.35 -3.62
CA PHE A 46 9.53 1.92 -4.59
C PHE A 46 9.06 3.04 -5.52
N LEU A 47 9.20 4.30 -5.12
CA LEU A 47 8.93 5.44 -5.99
C LEU A 47 10.00 5.58 -7.07
N GLU A 48 11.26 5.26 -6.75
CA GLU A 48 12.40 5.43 -7.63
C GLU A 48 12.64 4.23 -8.56
N ILE A 49 12.32 3.01 -8.13
CA ILE A 49 12.68 1.80 -8.89
C ILE A 49 11.88 1.66 -10.20
N LEU A 50 10.61 2.07 -10.21
CA LEU A 50 9.72 1.99 -11.36
C LEU A 50 8.73 3.15 -11.38
N PRO A 51 8.35 3.67 -12.56
CA PRO A 51 7.37 4.75 -12.65
C PRO A 51 6.03 4.30 -12.08
N PRO A 52 5.39 5.12 -11.23
CA PRO A 52 4.08 4.79 -10.65
C PRO A 52 2.99 4.79 -11.71
N ARG A 53 2.00 3.90 -11.58
CA ARG A 53 0.84 3.85 -12.47
C ARG A 53 -0.13 5.00 -12.23
N HIS A 54 -0.37 5.28 -10.95
CA HIS A 54 -1.09 6.45 -10.48
C HIS A 54 -0.23 7.14 -9.45
N LEU A 55 -0.08 8.45 -9.57
CA LEU A 55 0.65 9.27 -8.62
C LEU A 55 -0.26 10.39 -8.15
N THR A 56 -0.44 10.47 -6.85
CA THR A 56 -1.05 11.59 -6.15
C THR A 56 0.01 12.18 -5.24
N GLY A 57 -0.14 13.44 -4.82
CA GLY A 57 0.93 14.18 -4.13
C GLY A 57 1.56 13.50 -2.91
N SER A 58 0.90 12.49 -2.31
CA SER A 58 1.44 11.72 -1.18
C SER A 58 1.02 10.24 -1.21
N ALA A 59 0.74 9.70 -2.38
CA ALA A 59 0.51 8.27 -2.57
C ALA A 59 0.70 7.86 -4.02
N PHE A 60 1.22 6.65 -4.24
CA PHE A 60 1.39 6.10 -5.57
C PHE A 60 1.06 4.61 -5.62
N MET A 61 0.56 4.16 -6.78
CA MET A 61 0.34 2.75 -7.06
C MET A 61 1.53 2.21 -7.85
N MET A 62 2.09 1.08 -7.43
CA MET A 62 3.10 0.38 -8.22
C MET A 62 2.55 0.02 -9.60
N CYS A 63 3.40 0.08 -10.63
CA CYS A 63 3.02 -0.33 -11.97
C CYS A 63 3.00 -1.85 -12.16
N GLU A 64 3.77 -2.57 -11.34
CA GLU A 64 3.77 -4.02 -11.31
C GLU A 64 2.58 -4.56 -10.51
N PRO A 65 1.67 -5.33 -11.14
CA PRO A 65 0.63 -6.03 -10.43
C PRO A 65 1.21 -7.04 -9.43
N SER A 66 0.69 -7.03 -8.21
CA SER A 66 0.86 -8.16 -7.29
C SER A 66 0.05 -9.37 -7.76
N THR A 67 -1.15 -9.14 -8.32
CA THR A 67 -1.94 -10.16 -9.03
C THR A 67 -2.59 -9.52 -10.28
N CYS A 68 -3.31 -10.29 -11.11
CA CYS A 68 -3.99 -9.73 -12.28
C CYS A 68 -4.85 -8.50 -11.98
N THR A 69 -5.44 -8.41 -10.79
CA THR A 69 -6.37 -7.34 -10.41
C THR A 69 -5.92 -6.51 -9.21
N LEU A 70 -4.78 -6.81 -8.57
CA LEU A 70 -4.34 -6.14 -7.34
C LEU A 70 -2.90 -5.63 -7.46
N SER A 71 -2.63 -4.51 -6.80
CA SER A 71 -1.31 -3.90 -6.68
C SER A 71 -1.05 -3.39 -5.29
N ASN A 72 0.23 -3.25 -4.95
CA ASN A 72 0.64 -2.48 -3.80
C ASN A 72 0.67 -0.99 -4.15
N ALA A 73 0.15 -0.18 -3.25
CA ALA A 73 0.27 1.26 -3.27
C ALA A 73 0.98 1.73 -2.01
N PHE A 74 1.87 2.70 -2.18
CA PHE A 74 2.54 3.35 -1.07
C PHE A 74 1.83 4.67 -0.75
N VAL A 75 1.52 4.88 0.52
CA VAL A 75 0.74 6.03 1.00
C VAL A 75 1.48 6.69 2.15
N GLN A 76 1.67 8.01 2.05
CA GLN A 76 2.16 8.82 3.16
C GLN A 76 0.97 9.51 3.85
N VAL A 77 0.94 9.42 5.19
CA VAL A 77 0.00 10.14 6.07
C VAL A 77 0.79 10.85 7.16
N GLY A 78 0.92 12.17 7.05
CA GLY A 78 1.82 12.94 7.92
C GLY A 78 3.27 12.49 7.75
N LYS A 79 3.88 11.97 8.82
CA LYS A 79 5.25 11.42 8.84
C LYS A 79 5.31 9.89 8.76
N ARG A 80 4.17 9.23 8.56
CA ARG A 80 4.05 7.77 8.53
C ARG A 80 3.84 7.29 7.11
N PHE A 81 4.35 6.10 6.81
CA PHE A 81 4.38 5.52 5.46
C PHE A 81 3.77 4.14 5.50
N PHE A 82 2.95 3.82 4.50
CA PHE A 82 2.16 2.59 4.49
C PHE A 82 2.22 1.93 3.13
N CYS A 83 2.16 0.61 3.13
CA CYS A 83 1.84 -0.18 1.94
C CYS A 83 0.39 -0.65 2.06
N LEU A 84 -0.41 -0.39 1.02
CA LEU A 84 -1.83 -0.71 0.93
C LEU A 84 -2.08 -1.53 -0.33
N THR A 85 -2.71 -2.69 -0.18
CA THR A 85 -3.18 -3.49 -1.31
C THR A 85 -4.44 -2.86 -1.90
N VAL A 86 -4.35 -2.44 -3.17
CA VAL A 86 -5.42 -1.76 -3.91
C VAL A 86 -5.77 -2.54 -5.18
N GLU A 87 -6.99 -2.32 -5.67
CA GLU A 87 -7.39 -2.86 -6.96
C GLU A 87 -6.77 -2.08 -8.12
N HIS A 88 -6.49 -2.80 -9.21
CA HIS A 88 -6.19 -2.27 -10.53
C HIS A 88 -7.43 -1.60 -11.15
N ALA A 89 -7.81 -0.49 -10.54
CA ALA A 89 -8.89 0.37 -10.98
C ALA A 89 -8.35 1.67 -11.62
N GLY A 90 -9.27 2.53 -12.05
CA GLY A 90 -8.94 3.86 -12.56
C GLY A 90 -8.42 4.80 -11.46
N ALA A 91 -7.83 5.92 -11.88
CA ALA A 91 -7.25 6.93 -10.98
C ALA A 91 -8.24 7.50 -9.95
N VAL A 92 -9.54 7.57 -10.31
CA VAL A 92 -10.62 8.03 -9.41
C VAL A 92 -10.78 7.06 -8.25
N THR A 93 -10.97 5.78 -8.54
CA THR A 93 -11.11 4.73 -7.51
C THR A 93 -9.87 4.65 -6.63
N PHE A 94 -8.67 4.78 -7.21
CA PHE A 94 -7.43 4.84 -6.44
C PHE A 94 -7.44 6.03 -5.46
N SER A 95 -7.81 7.21 -5.92
CA SER A 95 -7.89 8.42 -5.08
C SER A 95 -8.92 8.28 -3.95
N GLU A 96 -10.09 7.68 -4.24
CA GLU A 96 -11.13 7.39 -3.24
C GLU A 96 -10.64 6.39 -2.18
N THR A 97 -9.97 5.31 -2.60
CA THR A 97 -9.39 4.31 -1.68
C THR A 97 -8.32 4.94 -0.78
N VAL A 98 -7.40 5.74 -1.33
CA VAL A 98 -6.38 6.45 -0.55
C VAL A 98 -7.02 7.44 0.43
N SER A 99 -8.07 8.15 0.02
CA SER A 99 -8.80 9.07 0.90
C SER A 99 -9.47 8.34 2.07
N ALA A 100 -10.12 7.20 1.80
CA ALA A 100 -10.74 6.39 2.84
C ALA A 100 -9.71 5.80 3.81
N PHE A 101 -8.55 5.36 3.29
CA PHE A 101 -7.47 4.85 4.12
C PHE A 101 -6.87 5.93 5.03
N ARG A 102 -6.69 7.15 4.52
CA ARG A 102 -6.24 8.29 5.33
C ARG A 102 -7.18 8.61 6.47
N ALA A 103 -8.50 8.56 6.23
CA ALA A 103 -9.48 8.75 7.28
C ALA A 103 -9.31 7.71 8.40
N LEU A 104 -9.18 6.42 8.05
CA LEU A 104 -8.90 5.35 9.02
C LEU A 104 -7.66 5.65 9.89
N ILE A 105 -6.53 5.98 9.26
CA ILE A 105 -5.28 6.21 9.98
C ILE A 105 -5.37 7.42 10.91
N ASN A 106 -6.10 8.47 10.52
CA ASN A 106 -6.30 9.65 11.34
C ASN A 106 -7.33 9.45 12.47
N GLU A 107 -8.32 8.57 12.28
CA GLU A 107 -9.29 8.21 13.32
C GLU A 107 -8.72 7.24 14.36
N GLY A 108 -7.71 6.46 13.99
CA GLY A 108 -7.00 5.51 14.87
C GLY A 108 -5.75 6.08 15.56
N ALA A 109 -5.46 7.37 15.39
CA ALA A 109 -4.37 8.10 16.05
C ALA A 109 -4.88 8.89 17.27
#